data_AF-A0A962B787-F1
#
_entry.id   AF-A0A962B787-F1
#
_cell.length_a   1.000
_cell.length_b   1.000
_cell.length_c   1.000
_cell.angle_alpha   90.00
_cell.angle_beta   90.00
_cell.angle_gamma   90.00
#
_symmetry.space_group_name_H-M   'P 1'
#
loop_
_entity.id
_entity.type
_entity.pdbx_description
1 polymer ?
#
loop_
_entity_poly.entity_id
_entity_poly.type
_entity_poly.pdbx_seq_one_letter_code
_entity_poly.pdbx_strand_id
1 'polypeptide(L)' 'MKTLLRMACVASLILLAAGCASSGSSYAATKVSPFSVDQTYMGQVEAIARRRGVDVHWVNPPRVGQDEVAKR' A
#
# COMPACT_ATOMS: atom_id res chain seq x y z
N MET A 1 36.49 -24.13 31.01
CA MET A 1 36.73 -24.06 29.54
C MET A 1 35.63 -24.71 28.71
N LYS A 2 35.19 -25.95 29.00
CA LYS A 2 34.12 -26.65 28.24
C LYS A 2 32.74 -25.97 28.29
N THR A 3 32.39 -25.34 29.41
CA THR A 3 31.14 -24.60 29.60
C THR A 3 31.11 -23.28 28.83
N LEU A 4 32.23 -22.54 28.82
CA LEU A 4 32.37 -21.31 28.03
C LEU A 4 32.28 -21.58 26.52
N LEU A 5 32.88 -22.69 26.05
CA LEU A 5 32.79 -23.10 24.65
C LEU A 5 31.36 -23.46 24.23
N ARG A 6 30.60 -24.14 25.10
CA ARG A 6 29.19 -24.47 24.84
C ARG A 6 28.31 -23.22 24.79
N MET A 7 28.52 -22.25 25.67
CA MET A 7 27.78 -20.99 25.66
C MET A 7 28.06 -20.18 24.39
N ALA A 8 29.31 -20.18 23.92
CA ALA A 8 29.67 -19.53 22.65
C ALA A 8 28.94 -20.17 21.46
N CYS A 9 28.90 -21.51 21.36
CA CYS A 9 28.18 -22.20 20.29
C CYS A 9 26.67 -21.90 20.29
N VAL A 10 26.04 -21.87 21.47
CA VAL A 10 24.60 -21.57 21.58
C VAL A 10 24.31 -20.13 21.13
N ALA A 11 25.15 -19.17 21.52
CA ALA A 11 25.01 -17.77 21.09
C ALA A 11 25.14 -17.63 19.57
N SER A 12 26.10 -18.34 18.95
CA SER A 12 26.29 -18.33 17.49
C SER A 12 25.08 -18.90 16.74
N LEU A 13 24.45 -19.96 17.25
CA LEU A 13 23.27 -20.58 16.64
C LEU A 13 22.04 -19.66 16.68
N ILE A 14 21.85 -18.92 17.77
CA ILE A 14 20.75 -17.96 17.92
C ILE A 14 20.91 -16.80 16.91
N LEU A 15 22.13 -16.29 16.75
CA LEU A 15 22.43 -15.23 15.79
C LEU A 15 22.22 -15.68 14.33
N LEU A 16 22.57 -16.92 14.00
CA LEU A 16 22.35 -17.49 12.67
C LEU A 16 20.85 -17.68 12.36
N ALA A 17 20.06 -18.11 13.34
CA ALA A 17 18.62 -18.31 13.18
C ALA A 17 17.87 -16.98 12.97
N ALA A 18 18.29 -15.90 13.63
CA ALA A 18 17.70 -14.56 13.44
C ALA A 18 17.90 -14.01 12.01
N GLY A 19 18.99 -14.39 11.34
CA GLY A 19 19.27 -13.98 9.96
C GLY A 19 18.31 -14.59 8.93
N CYS A 20 17.85 -15.83 9.14
CA CYS A 20 16.95 -16.51 8.20
C CYS A 20 15.51 -15.96 8.21
N ALA A 21 15.07 -15.33 9.29
CA ALA A 21 13.76 -14.66 9.36
C ALA A 21 13.75 -13.26 8.72
N SER A 22 14.93 -12.69 8.43
CA SER A 22 15.07 -11.34 7.87
C SER A 22 14.96 -11.29 6.34
N SER A 23 14.90 -12.44 5.67
CA SER A 23 14.70 -12.53 4.21
C SER A 23 13.23 -12.58 3.80
N GLY A 24 12.38 -11.84 4.53
CA GLY A 24 11.00 -11.57 4.14
C GLY A 24 10.97 -10.57 2.99
N SER A 25 10.67 -11.07 1.79
CA SER A 25 10.47 -10.31 0.56
C SER A 25 9.53 -9.11 0.75
N SER A 26 10.08 -7.90 0.71
CA SER A 26 9.31 -6.66 0.51
C SER A 26 9.37 -6.20 -0.94
N TYR A 27 9.11 -7.11 -1.89
CA TYR A 27 8.72 -6.74 -3.26
C TYR A 27 7.20 -6.93 -3.43
N ALA A 28 6.42 -6.43 -2.48
CA ALA A 28 5.10 -5.91 -2.85
C ALA A 28 5.33 -4.58 -3.56
N ALA A 29 5.80 -4.62 -4.81
CA ALA A 29 5.58 -3.51 -5.71
C ALA A 29 4.07 -3.40 -5.86
N THR A 30 3.44 -2.60 -4.99
CA THR A 30 2.08 -2.14 -5.19
C THR A 30 2.03 -1.68 -6.63
N LYS A 31 1.31 -2.41 -7.50
CA LYS A 31 1.04 -1.92 -8.84
C LYS A 31 0.22 -0.65 -8.64
N VAL A 32 0.92 0.48 -8.59
CA VAL A 32 0.28 1.79 -8.56
C VAL A 32 -0.46 1.86 -9.88
N SER A 33 -1.79 1.77 -9.82
CA SER A 33 -2.62 1.93 -11.01
C SER A 33 -2.28 3.31 -11.60
N PRO A 34 -1.95 3.40 -12.91
CA PRO A 34 -1.67 4.69 -13.54
C PRO A 34 -2.92 5.59 -13.58
N PHE A 35 -4.07 5.07 -13.16
CA PHE A 35 -5.33 5.78 -13.03
C PHE A 35 -5.83 5.79 -11.59
N SER A 36 -6.29 6.94 -11.12
CA SER A 36 -7.06 7.12 -9.89
C SER A 36 -8.47 7.62 -10.21
N VAL A 37 -9.40 7.50 -9.26
CA VAL A 37 -10.77 8.03 -9.43
C VAL A 37 -10.75 9.56 -9.38
N ASP A 38 -11.46 10.23 -10.28
CA ASP A 38 -11.58 11.70 -10.29
C ASP A 38 -12.58 12.17 -9.23
N GLN A 39 -12.10 12.24 -7.99
CA GLN A 39 -12.90 12.67 -6.84
C GLN A 39 -13.38 14.11 -6.95
N THR A 40 -12.62 14.99 -7.63
CA THR A 40 -13.01 16.39 -7.81
C THR A 40 -14.23 16.49 -8.71
N TYR A 41 -14.20 15.81 -9.85
CA TYR A 41 -15.34 15.77 -10.76
C TYR A 41 -16.55 15.10 -10.11
N MET A 42 -16.36 13.94 -9.48
CA MET A 42 -17.46 13.23 -8.81
C MET A 42 -18.11 14.08 -7.72
N GLY A 43 -17.31 14.76 -6.89
CA GLY A 43 -17.83 15.65 -5.84
C GLY A 43 -18.65 16.81 -6.39
N GLN A 44 -18.28 17.37 -7.55
CA GLN A 44 -19.07 18.42 -8.20
C GLN A 44 -20.43 17.89 -8.69
N VAL A 45 -20.43 16.72 -9.32
CA VAL A 45 -21.68 16.06 -9.78
C VAL A 45 -22.58 15.76 -8.59
N GLU A 46 -22.04 15.17 -7.53
CA GLU A 46 -22.80 14.84 -6.31
C GLU A 46 -23.34 16.08 -5.61
N ALA A 47 -22.58 17.19 -5.56
CA ALA A 47 -23.07 18.45 -5.00
C ALA A 47 -24.23 19.04 -5.80
N ILE A 48 -24.23 18.91 -7.12
CA ILE A 48 -25.35 19.34 -7.97
C ILE A 48 -26.54 18.40 -7.80
N ALA A 49 -26.31 17.08 -7.80
CA ALA A 49 -27.35 16.08 -7.66
C ALA A 49 -28.11 16.21 -6.34
N ARG A 50 -27.38 16.39 -5.23
CA ARG A 50 -27.95 16.64 -3.90
C ARG A 50 -28.85 17.87 -3.89
N ARG A 51 -28.41 18.98 -4.50
CA ARG A 51 -29.23 20.21 -4.62
C ARG A 51 -30.50 20.02 -5.43
N ARG A 52 -30.53 19.01 -6.30
CA ARG A 52 -31.68 18.67 -7.17
C ARG A 52 -32.52 17.51 -6.62
N GLY A 53 -32.17 16.94 -5.47
CA GLY A 53 -32.86 15.77 -4.92
C GLY A 53 -32.70 14.51 -5.78
N VAL A 54 -31.62 14.42 -6.56
CA VAL A 54 -31.30 13.27 -7.40
C VAL A 54 -30.27 12.41 -6.70
N ASP A 55 -30.50 11.09 -6.67
CA ASP A 55 -29.52 10.12 -6.19
C ASP A 55 -28.60 9.67 -7.32
N VAL A 56 -27.30 9.50 -7.02
CA VAL A 56 -26.28 9.16 -8.00
C VAL A 56 -25.59 7.87 -7.59
N HIS A 57 -25.63 6.88 -8.49
CA HIS A 57 -24.92 5.63 -8.35
C HIS A 57 -23.90 5.46 -9.48
N TRP A 58 -22.62 5.34 -9.13
CA TRP A 58 -21.53 5.24 -10.08
C TRP A 58 -21.21 3.77 -10.42
N VAL A 59 -21.65 3.30 -11.59
CA VAL A 59 -21.33 1.94 -12.08
C VAL A 59 -19.92 1.87 -12.68
N ASN A 60 -19.46 2.95 -13.31
CA ASN A 60 -18.08 3.10 -13.78
C ASN A 60 -17.60 4.52 -13.46
N PRO A 61 -17.05 4.76 -12.26
CA PRO A 61 -16.65 6.09 -11.86
C PRO A 61 -15.55 6.63 -12.79
N PRO A 62 -15.57 7.94 -13.08
CA PRO A 62 -14.56 8.56 -13.93
C PRO A 62 -13.18 8.43 -13.29
N ARG A 63 -12.18 8.19 -14.14
CA ARG A 63 -10.78 8.04 -13.74
C ARG A 63 -9.92 9.08 -14.43
N VAL A 64 -8.89 9.51 -13.75
CA VAL A 64 -7.86 10.42 -14.24
C VAL A 64 -6.52 9.72 -14.20
N GLY A 65 -5.68 9.99 -15.20
CA GLY A 65 -4.29 9.56 -15.19
C GLY A 65 -3.56 10.22 -14.02
N GLN A 66 -2.65 9.49 -13.37
CA GLN A 66 -1.87 10.03 -12.25
C GLN A 66 -1.03 11.25 -12.64
N ASP A 67 -0.56 11.28 -13.89
CA ASP A 67 0.18 12.42 -14.45
C ASP A 67 -0.69 13.70 -14.50
N GLU A 68 -1.99 13.54 -14.75
CA GLU A 68 -2.95 14.64 -14.79
C GLU A 68 -3.35 15.10 -13.38
N VAL A 69 -3.38 14.19 -12.41
CA VAL A 69 -3.62 14.55 -10.99
C VAL A 69 -2.46 15.35 -10.42
N ALA A 70 -1.21 14.98 -10.73
CA ALA A 70 -0.02 15.67 -10.24
C ALA A 70 0.12 17.12 -10.77
N LYS A 71 -0.60 17.46 -11.83
CA LYS A 71 -0.55 18.76 -12.51
C LYS A 71 -1.63 19.75 -12.05
N ARG A 72 -2.69 19.27 -11.38
CA ARG A 72 -3.81 20.09 -10.88
C ARG A 72 -3.51 20.68 -9.51
#